data_AF-A0AA36HL43-F1
#
_entry.id   AF-A0AA36HL43-F1
#
_cell.length_a   1.000
_cell.length_b   1.000
_cell.length_c   1.000
_cell.angle_alpha   90.00
_cell.angle_beta   90.00
_cell.angle_gamma   90.00
#
_symmetry.space_group_name_H-M   'P 1'
#
loop_
_entity.id
_entity.type
_entity.pdbx_description
1 polymer ?
#
loop_
_entity_poly.entity_id
_entity_poly.type
_entity_poly.pdbx_seq_one_letter_code
_entity_poly.pdbx_strand_id
1 'polypeptide(L)'
;MDGETVGRWILEVGNRLFEEGSLPGLPSWEQEESPEFRVSLKCWEAALEESMGPRFLELVEKSFKQAEAGFYQLGRLAPRLAGLRWASCIAWIRFRTKAVMEASSGGGNCSMPSAAASKEACEEAKRFIFKALDSVVSEPRVRVLFDFDLVGEGVWHGGGKEELPEESKDEWHRRACEFDICRIAHQVEKAPPEDVNATMPRLLLMQPFGTPHKRIRLAVVPRMILERHDWFTQVTNMALTNLAAKQPVVGPILNIEVPPPPDFDLEDPEIRGKVERGEDLGKAHQEEGLPGALHGSAGLLYAAMAFEEEIVNVHFHPGAILLEGMMEMFLHYGPKLRSISLQGTAGFVSEDSLSLLTLAGDTVRMLDLEGCDLDPSHLQAILITVKSLRCLQCLDLAGNKLDSLAALNLIGALCENRIDLDTLRLDGNPLGTQEVFKNEVATLLATRGESVIAGGDLVLHLGDDAVRWCAVPREGSLARRLREGDVVRTTSLKEMDRMVAQTEMQLVKWETNDPKAASAGGRDWLRRKRLHNAYVWSSPALRFYRRQRAWLAKQKD
;
A
#
# COMPACT_ATOMS: atom_id res chain seq x y z
N MET A 1 22.67 8.38 -5.15
CA MET A 1 23.48 7.58 -4.20
C MET A 1 24.53 6.87 -5.00
N ASP A 2 25.73 7.41 -5.14
CA ASP A 2 26.85 6.62 -5.67
C ASP A 2 27.03 5.30 -4.86
N GLY A 3 27.73 4.32 -5.44
CA GLY A 3 27.94 3.01 -4.81
C GLY A 3 28.66 3.07 -3.47
N GLU A 4 29.50 4.09 -3.26
CA GLU A 4 30.19 4.38 -2.01
C GLU A 4 29.20 4.74 -0.89
N THR A 5 28.19 5.57 -1.19
CA THR A 5 27.10 5.91 -0.26
C THR A 5 26.31 4.67 0.16
N VAL A 6 26.01 3.76 -0.78
CA VAL A 6 25.21 2.56 -0.47
C VAL A 6 26.01 1.55 0.34
N GLY A 7 27.29 1.34 0.00
CA GLY A 7 28.15 0.41 0.72
C GLY A 7 28.34 0.81 2.19
N ARG A 8 28.56 2.11 2.45
CA ARG A 8 28.64 2.66 3.82
C ARG A 8 27.32 2.53 4.58
N TRP A 9 26.18 2.72 3.92
CA TRP A 9 24.88 2.50 4.55
C TRP A 9 24.65 1.03 4.93
N ILE A 10 25.06 0.09 4.08
CA ILE A 10 25.02 -1.34 4.41
C ILE A 10 25.90 -1.64 5.64
N LEU A 11 27.09 -1.03 5.73
CA LEU A 11 27.97 -1.16 6.89
C LEU A 11 27.32 -0.58 8.16
N GLU A 12 26.69 0.59 8.07
CA GLU A 12 25.95 1.20 9.18
C GLU A 12 24.83 0.28 9.69
N VAL A 13 24.03 -0.30 8.79
CA VAL A 13 23.00 -1.26 9.16
C VAL A 13 23.61 -2.54 9.76
N GLY A 14 24.73 -3.02 9.21
CA GLY A 14 25.45 -4.16 9.77
C GLY A 14 25.95 -3.91 11.20
N ASN A 15 26.49 -2.72 11.46
CA ASN A 15 26.89 -2.31 12.82
C ASN A 15 25.69 -2.23 13.76
N ARG A 16 24.56 -1.67 13.31
CA ARG A 16 23.32 -1.63 14.11
C ARG A 16 22.76 -3.02 14.39
N LEU A 17 22.78 -3.93 13.42
CA LEU A 17 22.40 -5.34 13.65
C LEU A 17 23.33 -6.02 14.67
N PHE A 18 24.60 -5.65 14.69
CA PHE A 18 25.57 -6.17 15.65
C PHE A 18 25.43 -5.56 17.05
N GLU A 19 25.08 -4.27 17.15
CA GLU A 19 25.01 -3.51 18.41
C GLU A 19 23.62 -3.48 19.05
N GLU A 20 22.56 -3.51 18.24
CA GLU A 20 21.16 -3.38 18.65
C GLU A 20 20.34 -4.66 18.37
N GLY A 21 20.87 -5.58 17.55
CA GLY A 21 20.15 -6.78 17.10
C GLY A 21 19.06 -6.49 16.06
N SER A 22 18.18 -7.47 15.84
CA SER A 22 17.01 -7.32 14.95
C SER A 22 15.87 -6.50 15.55
N LEU A 23 15.91 -6.21 16.85
CA LEU A 23 14.78 -5.68 17.65
C LEU A 23 15.18 -4.38 18.40
N PRO A 24 15.25 -3.23 17.70
CA PRO A 24 15.65 -1.97 18.32
C PRO A 24 14.65 -1.49 19.39
N GLY A 25 15.15 -1.07 20.55
CA GLY A 25 14.35 -0.41 21.59
C GLY A 25 13.89 -1.29 22.76
N LEU A 26 14.29 -2.57 22.82
CA LEU A 26 14.05 -3.42 23.99
C LEU A 26 15.24 -3.35 24.97
N PRO A 27 15.05 -2.86 26.22
CA PRO A 27 16.13 -2.67 27.20
C PRO A 27 16.80 -3.97 27.67
N SER A 28 16.22 -5.13 27.37
CA SER A 28 16.66 -6.47 27.79
C SER A 28 17.38 -7.26 26.70
N TRP A 29 17.81 -6.61 25.59
CA TRP A 29 18.60 -7.29 24.58
C TRP A 29 20.00 -7.61 25.12
N GLU A 30 20.16 -8.79 25.74
CA GLU A 30 21.50 -9.24 26.13
C GLU A 30 22.25 -9.78 24.89
N GLN A 31 23.11 -8.90 24.39
CA GLN A 31 24.01 -9.11 23.27
C GLN A 31 24.81 -10.41 23.43
N GLU A 32 24.82 -11.23 22.38
CA GLU A 32 25.71 -12.38 22.28
C GLU A 32 26.88 -11.98 21.36
N GLU A 33 28.11 -11.97 21.88
CA GLU A 33 29.27 -11.62 21.08
C GLU A 33 29.54 -12.70 20.02
N SER A 34 29.53 -12.30 18.74
CA SER A 34 30.02 -13.11 17.63
C SER A 34 31.29 -12.49 17.03
N PRO A 35 32.48 -13.03 17.33
CA PRO A 35 33.73 -12.62 16.70
C PRO A 35 33.66 -12.66 15.16
N GLU A 36 33.00 -13.68 14.62
CA GLU A 36 32.84 -13.93 13.19
C GLU A 36 31.94 -12.87 12.53
N PHE A 37 30.85 -12.45 13.18
CA PHE A 37 30.04 -11.32 12.70
C PHE A 37 30.89 -10.03 12.68
N ARG A 38 31.64 -9.75 13.75
CA ARG A 38 32.54 -8.58 13.81
C ARG A 38 33.63 -8.62 12.73
N VAL A 39 34.21 -9.80 12.46
CA VAL A 39 35.19 -9.99 11.38
C VAL A 39 34.54 -9.82 10.00
N SER A 40 33.30 -10.27 9.83
CA SER A 40 32.54 -10.09 8.59
C SER A 40 32.32 -8.61 8.26
N LEU A 41 31.96 -7.79 9.25
CA LEU A 41 31.81 -6.34 9.11
C LEU A 41 33.12 -5.67 8.70
N LYS A 42 34.23 -6.03 9.35
CA LYS A 42 35.57 -5.52 8.98
C LYS A 42 36.00 -5.93 7.58
N CYS A 43 35.66 -7.14 7.14
CA CYS A 43 35.95 -7.58 5.77
C CYS A 43 35.10 -6.81 4.75
N TRP A 44 33.85 -6.48 5.08
CA TRP A 44 33.00 -5.64 4.25
C TRP A 44 33.53 -4.20 4.17
N GLU A 45 33.86 -3.59 5.31
CA GLU A 45 34.47 -2.27 5.37
C GLU A 45 35.75 -2.19 4.54
N ALA A 46 36.65 -3.18 4.66
CA ALA A 46 37.85 -3.27 3.83
C ALA A 46 37.53 -3.45 2.33
N ALA A 47 36.43 -4.14 1.98
CA ALA A 47 36.02 -4.27 0.59
C ALA A 47 35.55 -2.94 -0.01
N LEU A 48 34.97 -2.03 0.79
CA LEU A 48 34.51 -0.72 0.30
C LEU A 48 35.66 0.19 -0.13
N GLU A 49 36.86 -0.02 0.41
CA GLU A 49 38.08 0.72 0.05
C GLU A 49 38.77 0.16 -1.21
N GLU A 50 38.33 -0.99 -1.71
CA GLU A 50 38.91 -1.66 -2.87
C GLU A 50 38.12 -1.34 -4.14
N SER A 51 38.83 -1.18 -5.26
CA SER A 51 38.17 -1.13 -6.57
C SER A 51 37.57 -2.49 -6.93
N MET A 52 36.43 -2.49 -7.64
CA MET A 52 35.78 -3.69 -8.17
C MET A 52 36.78 -4.55 -8.96
N GLY A 53 37.16 -5.69 -8.40
CA GLY A 53 38.23 -6.55 -8.92
C GLY A 53 38.42 -7.84 -8.09
N PRO A 54 39.47 -8.63 -8.35
CA PRO A 54 39.69 -9.91 -7.68
C PRO A 54 39.81 -9.76 -6.15
N ARG A 55 40.45 -8.69 -5.68
CA ARG A 55 40.61 -8.40 -4.25
C ARG A 55 39.29 -8.05 -3.57
N PHE A 56 38.44 -7.26 -4.23
CA PHE A 56 37.08 -6.97 -3.78
C PHE A 56 36.27 -8.25 -3.61
N LEU A 57 36.27 -9.13 -4.64
CA LEU A 57 35.57 -10.41 -4.57
C LEU A 57 36.10 -11.30 -3.42
N GLU A 58 37.42 -11.38 -3.23
CA GLU A 58 38.04 -12.13 -2.13
C GLU A 58 37.55 -11.64 -0.75
N LEU A 59 37.49 -10.32 -0.54
CA LEU A 59 37.02 -9.72 0.71
C LEU A 59 35.53 -9.93 0.94
N VAL A 60 34.71 -9.83 -0.12
CA VAL A 60 33.27 -10.13 -0.07
C VAL A 60 33.04 -11.61 0.23
N GLU A 61 33.79 -12.53 -0.37
CA GLU A 61 33.71 -13.96 -0.04
C GLU A 61 34.13 -14.26 1.39
N LYS A 62 35.19 -13.59 1.88
CA LYS A 62 35.60 -13.71 3.27
C LYS A 62 34.53 -13.16 4.22
N SER A 63 33.97 -11.99 3.91
CA SER A 63 32.87 -11.39 4.68
C SER A 63 31.67 -12.34 4.72
N PHE A 64 31.29 -12.94 3.59
CA PHE A 64 30.20 -13.91 3.51
C PHE A 64 30.44 -15.13 4.40
N LYS A 65 31.61 -15.78 4.28
CA LYS A 65 31.94 -16.98 5.08
C LYS A 65 31.92 -16.69 6.57
N GLN A 66 32.36 -15.49 6.97
CA GLN A 66 32.35 -15.06 8.36
C GLN A 66 30.93 -14.70 8.84
N ALA A 67 30.10 -14.10 7.99
CA ALA A 67 28.69 -13.85 8.30
C ALA A 67 27.91 -15.17 8.48
N GLU A 68 28.14 -16.13 7.58
CA GLU A 68 27.56 -17.47 7.65
C GLU A 68 27.99 -18.20 8.93
N ALA A 69 29.30 -18.19 9.25
CA ALA A 69 29.82 -18.79 10.48
C ALA A 69 29.23 -18.12 11.73
N GLY A 70 29.24 -16.79 11.78
CA GLY A 70 28.71 -16.04 12.92
C GLY A 70 27.22 -16.30 13.15
N PHE A 71 26.44 -16.34 12.07
CA PHE A 71 25.03 -16.75 12.12
C PHE A 71 24.84 -18.16 12.73
N TYR A 72 25.67 -19.14 12.36
CA TYR A 72 25.53 -20.50 12.90
C TYR A 72 26.06 -20.69 14.33
N GLN A 73 26.91 -19.78 14.81
CA GLN A 73 27.50 -19.85 16.15
C GLN A 73 26.66 -19.15 17.23
N LEU A 74 25.79 -18.22 16.84
CA LEU A 74 24.90 -17.52 17.77
C LEU A 74 23.85 -18.49 18.33
N GLY A 75 23.82 -18.66 19.64
CA GLY A 75 22.90 -19.54 20.35
C GLY A 75 21.53 -18.93 20.62
N ARG A 76 21.45 -17.60 20.79
CA ARG A 76 20.21 -16.88 21.05
C ARG A 76 19.51 -16.46 19.77
N LEU A 77 18.18 -16.59 19.74
CA LEU A 77 17.40 -16.37 18.52
C LEU A 77 17.51 -14.95 17.98
N ALA A 78 17.33 -13.91 18.81
CA ALA A 78 17.36 -12.53 18.32
C ALA A 78 18.73 -12.10 17.74
N PRO A 79 19.88 -12.31 18.43
CA PRO A 79 21.20 -12.12 17.82
C PRO A 79 21.39 -12.95 16.55
N ARG A 80 20.92 -14.20 16.55
CA ARG A 80 21.02 -15.09 15.40
C ARG A 80 20.22 -14.61 14.19
N LEU A 81 19.02 -14.05 14.39
CA LEU A 81 18.25 -13.42 13.31
C LEU A 81 18.93 -12.17 12.75
N ALA A 82 19.61 -11.40 13.61
CA ALA A 82 20.43 -10.28 13.17
C ALA A 82 21.62 -10.76 12.32
N GLY A 83 22.29 -11.84 12.76
CA GLY A 83 23.32 -12.53 12.00
C GLY A 83 22.81 -13.08 10.65
N LEU A 84 21.60 -13.66 10.63
CA LEU A 84 20.96 -14.15 9.41
C LEU A 84 20.64 -13.03 8.42
N ARG A 85 20.13 -11.89 8.89
CA ARG A 85 19.91 -10.69 8.06
C ARG A 85 21.21 -10.21 7.42
N TRP A 86 22.27 -10.15 8.22
CA TRP A 86 23.58 -9.76 7.74
C TRP A 86 24.14 -10.76 6.71
N ALA A 87 24.10 -12.05 7.01
CA ALA A 87 24.53 -13.11 6.09
C ALA A 87 23.74 -13.10 4.78
N SER A 88 22.44 -12.84 4.85
CA SER A 88 21.56 -12.72 3.68
C SER A 88 21.95 -11.53 2.80
N CYS A 89 22.22 -10.38 3.40
CA CYS A 89 22.69 -9.18 2.69
C CYS A 89 24.02 -9.45 1.95
N ILE A 90 24.99 -10.03 2.65
CA ILE A 90 26.30 -10.33 2.07
C ILE A 90 26.22 -11.46 1.03
N ALA A 91 25.31 -12.43 1.18
CA ALA A 91 25.06 -13.46 0.18
C ALA A 91 24.65 -12.84 -1.17
N TRP A 92 23.68 -11.93 -1.15
CA TRP A 92 23.23 -11.22 -2.36
C TRP A 92 24.38 -10.51 -3.07
N ILE A 93 25.22 -9.80 -2.31
CA ILE A 93 26.36 -9.06 -2.84
C ILE A 93 27.41 -10.03 -3.40
N ARG A 94 27.71 -11.12 -2.69
CA ARG A 94 28.68 -12.13 -3.11
C ARG A 94 28.31 -12.78 -4.45
N PHE A 95 27.12 -13.38 -4.56
CA PHE A 95 26.73 -14.12 -5.76
C PHE A 95 26.68 -13.20 -6.99
N ARG A 96 26.28 -11.95 -6.81
CA ARG A 96 26.29 -10.93 -7.87
C ARG A 96 27.68 -10.51 -8.27
N THR A 97 28.55 -10.22 -7.30
CA THR A 97 29.94 -9.85 -7.56
C THR A 97 30.66 -10.95 -8.33
N LYS A 98 30.44 -12.21 -7.96
CA LYS A 98 30.97 -13.37 -8.68
C LYS A 98 30.52 -13.39 -10.14
N ALA A 99 29.23 -13.23 -10.42
CA ALA A 99 28.71 -13.20 -11.79
C ALA A 99 29.25 -12.03 -12.63
N VAL A 100 29.43 -10.85 -12.03
CA VAL A 100 30.04 -9.68 -12.70
C VAL A 100 31.51 -9.95 -13.05
N MET A 101 32.25 -10.55 -12.12
CA MET A 101 33.67 -10.88 -12.31
C MET A 101 33.88 -11.97 -13.36
N GLU A 102 33.01 -12.99 -13.39
CA GLU A 102 33.00 -14.04 -14.43
C GLU A 102 32.64 -13.48 -15.81
N ALA A 103 31.76 -12.49 -15.89
CA ALA A 103 31.48 -11.79 -17.15
C ALA A 103 32.64 -10.90 -17.62
N SER A 104 33.44 -10.39 -16.69
CA SER A 104 34.57 -9.48 -16.96
C SER A 104 35.88 -10.21 -17.30
N SER A 105 36.04 -11.48 -16.88
CA SER A 105 37.22 -12.29 -17.19
C SER A 105 37.33 -12.70 -18.67
N GLY A 106 36.27 -12.48 -19.46
CA GLY A 106 36.23 -12.69 -20.91
C GLY A 106 36.97 -11.65 -21.78
N GLY A 107 37.72 -10.72 -21.17
CA GLY A 107 38.64 -9.81 -21.87
C GLY A 107 38.08 -8.43 -22.26
N GLY A 108 36.92 -8.04 -21.73
CA GLY A 108 36.34 -6.69 -21.90
C GLY A 108 36.21 -5.96 -20.57
N ASN A 109 36.62 -4.68 -20.52
CA ASN A 109 36.42 -3.81 -19.36
C ASN A 109 34.95 -3.83 -18.90
N CYS A 110 34.72 -4.23 -17.65
CA CYS A 110 33.43 -4.16 -16.94
C CYS A 110 32.22 -4.59 -17.79
N SER A 111 32.25 -5.79 -18.36
CA SER A 111 31.08 -6.37 -19.03
C SER A 111 29.96 -6.62 -18.01
N MET A 112 28.78 -6.06 -18.27
CA MET A 112 27.58 -6.42 -17.51
C MET A 112 27.32 -7.93 -17.67
N PRO A 113 26.97 -8.65 -16.58
CA PRO A 113 26.61 -10.05 -16.67
C PRO A 113 25.38 -10.21 -17.58
N SER A 114 25.32 -11.32 -18.31
CA SER A 114 24.13 -11.63 -19.12
C SER A 114 22.90 -11.72 -18.22
N ALA A 115 21.70 -11.47 -18.78
CA ALA A 115 20.45 -11.61 -18.03
C ALA A 115 20.30 -13.01 -17.40
N ALA A 116 20.81 -14.04 -18.08
CA ALA A 116 20.83 -15.41 -17.58
C ALA A 116 21.76 -15.59 -16.37
N ALA A 117 23.02 -15.14 -16.45
CA ALA A 117 23.98 -15.20 -15.35
C ALA A 117 23.53 -14.34 -14.15
N SER A 118 22.89 -13.20 -14.44
CA SER A 118 22.26 -12.33 -13.45
C SER A 118 21.16 -13.08 -12.68
N LYS A 119 20.27 -13.75 -13.41
CA LYS A 119 19.18 -14.55 -12.84
C LYS A 119 19.72 -15.72 -12.02
N GLU A 120 20.72 -16.45 -12.52
CA GLU A 120 21.33 -17.58 -11.83
C GLU A 120 21.96 -17.18 -10.49
N ALA A 121 22.72 -16.08 -10.47
CA ALA A 121 23.28 -15.53 -9.24
C ALA A 121 22.20 -15.16 -8.20
N CYS A 122 21.07 -14.60 -8.66
CA CYS A 122 19.94 -14.33 -7.78
C CYS A 122 19.33 -15.63 -7.23
N GLU A 123 19.13 -16.65 -8.06
CA GLU A 123 18.61 -17.96 -7.62
C GLU A 123 19.55 -18.68 -6.65
N GLU A 124 20.87 -18.53 -6.78
CA GLU A 124 21.84 -19.04 -5.81
C GLU A 124 21.75 -18.32 -4.46
N ALA A 125 21.64 -16.98 -4.47
CA ALA A 125 21.43 -16.20 -3.25
C ALA A 125 20.12 -16.60 -2.55
N LYS A 126 19.02 -16.71 -3.30
CA LYS A 126 17.72 -17.16 -2.75
C LYS A 126 17.82 -18.56 -2.15
N ARG A 127 18.47 -19.50 -2.84
CA ARG A 127 18.68 -20.87 -2.34
C ARG A 127 19.47 -20.90 -1.04
N PHE A 128 20.54 -20.09 -0.91
CA PHE A 128 21.28 -19.96 0.33
C PHE A 128 20.39 -19.44 1.46
N ILE A 129 19.67 -18.33 1.24
CA ILE A 129 18.89 -17.67 2.29
C ILE A 129 17.74 -18.57 2.75
N PHE A 130 17.04 -19.24 1.82
CA PHE A 130 15.99 -20.20 2.21
C PHE A 130 16.55 -21.40 2.97
N LYS A 131 17.74 -21.90 2.62
CA LYS A 131 18.40 -22.97 3.39
C LYS A 131 18.78 -22.51 4.80
N ALA A 132 19.27 -21.28 4.94
CA ALA A 132 19.61 -20.71 6.23
C ALA A 132 18.36 -20.48 7.09
N LEU A 133 17.28 -19.94 6.52
CA LEU A 133 15.97 -19.80 7.18
C LEU A 133 15.41 -21.17 7.60
N ASP A 134 15.44 -22.16 6.72
CA ASP A 134 15.01 -23.54 7.00
C ASP A 134 15.81 -24.14 8.17
N SER A 135 17.12 -23.85 8.24
CA SER A 135 17.94 -24.29 9.36
C SER A 135 17.58 -23.63 10.69
N VAL A 136 17.15 -22.36 10.69
CA VAL A 136 16.65 -21.68 11.91
C VAL A 136 15.31 -22.26 12.34
N VAL A 137 14.38 -22.41 11.40
CA VAL A 137 13.00 -22.81 11.70
C VAL A 137 12.89 -24.30 12.05
N SER A 138 13.79 -25.12 11.51
CA SER A 138 13.88 -26.55 11.85
C SER A 138 14.42 -26.80 13.25
N GLU A 139 14.96 -25.79 13.93
CA GLU A 139 15.42 -25.96 15.31
C GLU A 139 14.26 -26.13 16.27
N PRO A 140 14.26 -27.17 17.12
CA PRO A 140 13.17 -27.43 18.05
C PRO A 140 12.76 -26.19 18.86
N ARG A 141 13.74 -25.43 19.38
CA ARG A 141 13.51 -24.23 20.21
C ARG A 141 12.83 -23.09 19.46
N VAL A 142 13.14 -22.95 18.17
CA VAL A 142 12.56 -21.91 17.32
C VAL A 142 11.20 -22.34 16.82
N ARG A 143 11.07 -23.61 16.43
CA ARG A 143 9.83 -24.25 15.99
C ARG A 143 8.72 -24.11 17.03
N VAL A 144 9.02 -24.13 18.32
CA VAL A 144 8.08 -23.89 19.43
C VAL A 144 7.42 -22.53 19.38
N LEU A 145 8.17 -21.50 18.96
CA LEU A 145 7.62 -20.16 18.80
C LEU A 145 6.51 -20.18 17.75
N PHE A 146 6.61 -21.08 16.77
CA PHE A 146 5.66 -21.23 15.66
C PHE A 146 4.57 -22.30 15.89
N ASP A 147 4.82 -23.28 16.77
CA ASP A 147 3.93 -24.43 17.04
C ASP A 147 2.98 -24.18 18.25
N PHE A 148 2.90 -22.96 18.80
CA PHE A 148 2.15 -22.67 20.04
C PHE A 148 0.61 -22.81 19.91
N ASP A 149 0.09 -23.06 18.71
CA ASP A 149 -1.29 -23.49 18.51
C ASP A 149 -1.54 -24.97 18.89
N LEU A 150 -0.52 -25.75 19.31
CA LEU A 150 -0.71 -27.19 19.51
C LEU A 150 -0.39 -27.77 20.90
N VAL A 151 0.40 -27.17 21.79
CA VAL A 151 0.49 -27.69 23.17
C VAL A 151 1.04 -26.60 24.12
N GLY A 152 0.24 -26.11 25.07
CA GLY A 152 0.63 -25.12 26.09
C GLY A 152 1.70 -25.57 27.10
N GLU A 153 2.50 -26.60 26.80
CA GLU A 153 3.28 -27.34 27.79
C GLU A 153 4.74 -27.63 27.35
N GLY A 154 5.34 -26.89 26.41
CA GLY A 154 6.75 -27.09 25.97
C GLY A 154 6.95 -28.12 24.84
N VAL A 155 8.19 -28.30 24.36
CA VAL A 155 8.48 -29.24 23.24
C VAL A 155 8.40 -30.66 23.74
N TRP A 156 7.44 -31.41 23.22
CA TRP A 156 7.48 -32.87 23.33
C TRP A 156 8.31 -33.45 22.20
N HIS A 157 9.47 -33.99 22.53
CA HIS A 157 10.22 -34.88 21.63
C HIS A 157 10.23 -36.30 22.21
N GLY A 158 10.71 -37.27 21.43
CA GLY A 158 10.74 -38.69 21.83
C GLY A 158 11.54 -39.02 23.10
N GLY A 159 12.15 -38.02 23.76
CA GLY A 159 12.87 -38.14 25.03
C GLY A 159 12.25 -37.37 26.21
N GLY A 160 11.10 -36.72 26.03
CA GLY A 160 10.42 -35.96 27.09
C GLY A 160 10.08 -34.52 26.70
N LYS A 161 9.70 -33.74 27.71
CA LYS A 161 9.31 -32.33 27.64
C LYS A 161 10.53 -31.43 27.87
N GLU A 162 10.93 -30.64 26.88
CA GLU A 162 11.95 -29.59 27.02
C GLU A 162 11.28 -28.27 27.45
N GLU A 163 11.81 -27.63 28.50
CA GLU A 163 11.33 -26.32 28.96
C GLU A 163 11.59 -25.22 27.94
N LEU A 164 10.67 -24.25 27.90
CA LEU A 164 10.79 -23.06 27.06
C LEU A 164 11.99 -22.22 27.51
N PRO A 165 12.83 -21.72 26.58
CA PRO A 165 13.80 -20.68 26.89
C PRO A 165 13.11 -19.48 27.57
N GLU A 166 13.72 -18.89 28.60
CA GLU A 166 13.13 -17.76 29.33
C GLU A 166 12.73 -16.61 28.41
N GLU A 167 13.51 -16.36 27.36
CA GLU A 167 13.28 -15.29 26.37
C GLU A 167 12.04 -15.55 25.49
N SER A 168 11.57 -16.80 25.42
CA SER A 168 10.36 -17.18 24.66
C SER A 168 9.07 -17.08 25.47
N LYS A 169 9.17 -16.87 26.79
CA LYS A 169 8.02 -16.63 27.68
C LYS A 169 7.48 -15.21 27.55
N ASP A 170 8.29 -14.27 27.03
CA ASP A 170 7.84 -12.93 26.66
C ASP A 170 7.15 -12.97 25.29
N GLU A 171 5.83 -12.81 25.32
CA GLU A 171 4.98 -12.82 24.13
C GLU A 171 5.38 -11.76 23.09
N TRP A 172 5.92 -10.62 23.53
CA TRP A 172 6.34 -9.55 22.63
C TRP A 172 7.61 -9.94 21.85
N HIS A 173 8.54 -10.62 22.52
CA HIS A 173 9.76 -11.14 21.91
C HIS A 173 9.45 -12.23 20.87
N ARG A 174 8.51 -13.13 21.19
CA ARG A 174 8.02 -14.19 20.30
C ARG A 174 7.44 -13.61 19.00
N ARG A 175 6.47 -12.70 19.12
CA ARG A 175 5.81 -12.07 17.95
C ARG A 175 6.81 -11.33 17.07
N ALA A 176 7.79 -10.65 17.65
CA ALA A 176 8.80 -9.94 16.88
C ALA A 176 9.77 -10.87 16.13
N CYS A 177 10.10 -12.03 16.70
CA CYS A 177 10.94 -13.04 16.05
C CYS A 177 10.23 -13.74 14.88
N GLU A 178 8.97 -14.15 15.10
CA GLU A 178 8.14 -14.73 14.05
C GLU A 178 8.13 -13.82 12.84
N PHE A 179 7.83 -12.56 13.10
CA PHE A 179 7.72 -11.46 12.16
C PHE A 179 9.02 -11.11 11.44
N ASP A 180 10.19 -11.35 12.04
CA ASP A 180 11.46 -11.09 11.39
C ASP A 180 11.82 -12.15 10.33
N ILE A 181 11.82 -13.44 10.71
CA ILE A 181 12.02 -14.61 9.81
C ILE A 181 11.19 -14.46 8.54
N CYS A 182 9.98 -14.09 8.85
CA CYS A 182 8.94 -13.79 7.97
C CYS A 182 9.35 -12.81 6.85
N ARG A 183 9.82 -11.62 7.20
CA ARG A 183 10.21 -10.61 6.21
C ARG A 183 11.33 -11.05 5.34
N ILE A 184 12.29 -11.76 5.93
CA ILE A 184 13.46 -12.22 5.22
C ILE A 184 12.97 -13.12 4.08
N ALA A 185 11.98 -13.99 4.32
CA ALA A 185 11.35 -14.78 3.28
C ALA A 185 10.65 -13.92 2.20
N HIS A 186 9.90 -12.88 2.59
CA HIS A 186 9.24 -11.96 1.65
C HIS A 186 10.20 -11.21 0.75
N GLN A 187 11.27 -10.66 1.34
CA GLN A 187 12.30 -9.88 0.67
C GLN A 187 13.01 -10.76 -0.36
N VAL A 188 13.29 -12.01 0.01
CA VAL A 188 13.93 -12.99 -0.87
C VAL A 188 13.00 -13.39 -2.02
N GLU A 189 11.70 -13.56 -1.77
CA GLU A 189 10.73 -13.91 -2.80
C GLU A 189 10.51 -12.77 -3.81
N LYS A 190 10.18 -11.57 -3.31
CA LYS A 190 9.74 -10.42 -4.14
C LYS A 190 10.87 -9.63 -4.77
N ALA A 191 12.13 -9.75 -4.35
CA ALA A 191 13.25 -9.04 -4.97
C ALA A 191 13.37 -9.40 -6.46
N PRO A 192 13.20 -8.43 -7.40
CA PRO A 192 13.41 -8.67 -8.82
C PRO A 192 14.91 -8.92 -9.09
N PRO A 193 15.26 -9.75 -10.09
CA PRO A 193 16.66 -9.98 -10.48
C PRO A 193 17.41 -8.71 -10.93
N GLU A 194 16.68 -7.63 -11.22
CA GLU A 194 17.14 -6.40 -11.87
C GLU A 194 17.31 -5.20 -10.92
N ASP A 195 16.79 -5.27 -9.69
CA ASP A 195 16.86 -4.16 -8.70
C ASP A 195 18.14 -4.16 -7.85
N VAL A 196 18.94 -5.22 -7.91
CA VAL A 196 20.28 -5.27 -7.31
C VAL A 196 21.30 -4.78 -8.35
N ASN A 197 21.33 -3.46 -8.57
CA ASN A 197 22.41 -2.82 -9.33
C ASN A 197 23.71 -2.89 -8.50
N ALA A 198 24.76 -3.55 -8.99
CA ALA A 198 26.04 -3.68 -8.29
C ALA A 198 26.75 -2.34 -8.03
N THR A 199 26.47 -1.31 -8.84
CA THR A 199 27.01 0.05 -8.64
C THR A 199 26.15 0.91 -7.71
N MET A 200 24.96 0.43 -7.35
CA MET A 200 23.96 1.19 -6.62
C MET A 200 22.91 0.23 -6.02
N PRO A 201 23.29 -0.65 -5.06
CA PRO A 201 22.34 -1.63 -4.53
C PRO A 201 21.14 -0.90 -3.92
N ARG A 202 19.99 -0.91 -4.59
CA ARG A 202 18.74 -0.48 -3.96
C ARG A 202 18.19 -1.65 -3.17
N LEU A 203 18.89 -2.00 -2.11
CA LEU A 203 18.35 -2.88 -1.09
C LEU A 203 17.33 -2.08 -0.30
N LEU A 204 16.05 -2.41 -0.49
CA LEU A 204 14.99 -2.00 0.42
C LEU A 204 15.17 -2.76 1.74
N LEU A 205 16.12 -2.34 2.58
CA LEU A 205 16.16 -2.74 3.99
C LEU A 205 15.01 -2.03 4.71
N MET A 206 13.84 -2.64 4.65
CA MET A 206 12.68 -2.14 5.38
C MET A 206 12.75 -2.59 6.86
N GLN A 207 12.21 -1.77 7.76
CA GLN A 207 12.04 -2.02 9.19
C GLN A 207 11.24 -3.30 9.50
N PRO A 208 11.47 -3.98 10.65
CA PRO A 208 11.23 -5.40 10.93
C PRO A 208 9.75 -5.83 11.03
N PHE A 209 8.97 -5.78 9.93
CA PHE A 209 7.61 -6.38 9.79
C PHE A 209 7.24 -7.58 8.81
N GLY A 210 7.11 -8.86 9.27
CA GLY A 210 6.19 -10.02 8.87
C GLY A 210 6.32 -10.89 7.58
N THR A 211 5.71 -12.13 7.45
CA THR A 211 6.08 -13.27 6.48
C THR A 211 5.95 -14.84 6.76
N PRO A 212 4.82 -15.54 6.95
CA PRO A 212 4.76 -16.89 7.62
C PRO A 212 5.18 -18.17 6.85
N HIS A 213 5.21 -19.33 7.57
CA HIS A 213 5.53 -20.70 7.11
C HIS A 213 4.33 -21.60 6.73
N LYS A 214 4.11 -21.74 5.44
CA LYS A 214 3.79 -22.95 4.65
C LYS A 214 3.97 -22.46 3.20
N ARG A 215 4.26 -23.30 2.19
CA ARG A 215 4.19 -22.83 0.78
C ARG A 215 2.73 -22.64 0.37
N ILE A 216 2.14 -21.62 0.97
CA ILE A 216 0.91 -20.96 0.61
C ILE A 216 1.41 -19.80 -0.24
N ARG A 217 0.82 -19.58 -1.41
CA ARG A 217 1.09 -18.33 -2.12
C ARG A 217 0.80 -17.21 -1.12
N LEU A 218 1.71 -16.28 -0.88
CA LEU A 218 1.51 -15.24 0.16
C LEU A 218 0.15 -14.55 0.06
N ALA A 219 -0.37 -14.44 -1.16
CA ALA A 219 -1.72 -13.99 -1.46
C ALA A 219 -2.86 -14.70 -0.69
N VAL A 220 -2.70 -15.98 -0.37
CA VAL A 220 -3.73 -16.84 0.22
C VAL A 220 -3.56 -16.97 1.74
N VAL A 221 -2.42 -16.53 2.29
CA VAL A 221 -2.11 -16.61 3.72
C VAL A 221 -3.13 -15.87 4.58
N PRO A 222 -3.52 -14.62 4.28
CA PRO A 222 -4.48 -13.91 5.12
C PRO A 222 -5.82 -14.64 5.18
N ARG A 223 -6.35 -15.06 4.02
CA ARG A 223 -7.57 -15.88 3.93
C ARG A 223 -7.46 -17.15 4.77
N MET A 224 -6.35 -17.88 4.66
CA MET A 224 -6.16 -19.12 5.40
C MET A 224 -6.09 -18.92 6.92
N ILE A 225 -5.48 -17.84 7.38
CA ILE A 225 -5.46 -17.51 8.81
C ILE A 225 -6.88 -17.21 9.28
N LEU A 226 -7.59 -16.32 8.57
CA LEU A 226 -8.98 -15.98 8.88
C LEU A 226 -9.86 -17.25 8.92
N GLU A 227 -9.85 -18.05 7.86
CA GLU A 227 -10.65 -19.29 7.75
C GLU A 227 -10.27 -20.36 8.80
N ARG A 228 -8.98 -20.47 9.16
CA ARG A 228 -8.53 -21.44 10.18
C ARG A 228 -9.00 -21.08 11.59
N HIS A 229 -9.18 -19.79 11.88
CA HIS A 229 -9.74 -19.32 13.14
C HIS A 229 -11.27 -19.23 13.11
N ASP A 230 -11.92 -19.84 12.11
CA ASP A 230 -13.36 -19.77 11.87
C ASP A 230 -13.86 -18.32 11.70
N TRP A 231 -12.98 -17.39 11.27
CA TRP A 231 -13.38 -16.03 10.92
C TRP A 231 -13.91 -16.04 9.50
N PHE A 232 -15.18 -15.71 9.35
CA PHE A 232 -15.90 -15.92 8.11
C PHE A 232 -15.45 -14.93 7.01
N THR A 233 -14.89 -15.44 5.91
CA THR A 233 -14.32 -14.67 4.79
C THR A 233 -15.16 -14.77 3.51
N GLN A 234 -16.48 -14.61 3.65
CA GLN A 234 -17.37 -14.78 2.51
C GLN A 234 -17.19 -13.66 1.49
N VAL A 235 -16.78 -14.05 0.29
CA VAL A 235 -16.77 -13.17 -0.87
C VAL A 235 -18.00 -13.46 -1.72
N THR A 236 -18.88 -12.48 -1.83
CA THR A 236 -20.07 -12.57 -2.67
C THR A 236 -19.85 -11.74 -3.94
N ASN A 237 -20.50 -12.14 -5.03
CA ASN A 237 -20.67 -11.25 -6.17
C ASN A 237 -22.07 -10.67 -6.09
N MET A 238 -22.20 -9.37 -6.35
CA MET A 238 -23.53 -8.77 -6.38
C MET A 238 -24.35 -9.44 -7.48
N ALA A 239 -25.55 -9.92 -7.13
CA ALA A 239 -26.48 -10.42 -8.14
C ALA A 239 -26.83 -9.27 -9.11
N LEU A 240 -26.77 -9.55 -10.41
CA LEU A 240 -27.11 -8.61 -11.50
C LEU A 240 -28.50 -7.96 -11.37
N THR A 241 -29.36 -8.50 -10.49
CA THR A 241 -30.71 -8.04 -10.19
C THR A 241 -30.78 -6.89 -9.18
N ASN A 242 -29.69 -6.57 -8.47
CA ASN A 242 -29.67 -5.49 -7.48
C ASN A 242 -29.41 -4.12 -8.14
N LEU A 243 -30.53 -3.46 -8.51
CA LEU A 243 -30.83 -2.03 -8.68
C LEU A 243 -29.80 -1.07 -9.32
N ALA A 244 -30.33 -0.14 -10.13
CA ALA A 244 -29.63 1.01 -10.69
C ALA A 244 -28.82 1.84 -9.66
N ALA A 245 -29.20 1.80 -8.37
CA ALA A 245 -28.55 2.54 -7.29
C ALA A 245 -27.24 1.92 -6.77
N LYS A 246 -27.03 0.60 -6.91
CA LYS A 246 -25.79 -0.08 -6.49
C LYS A 246 -24.84 -0.36 -7.68
N GLN A 247 -25.14 0.22 -8.85
CA GLN A 247 -24.32 0.15 -10.09
C GLN A 247 -22.82 0.44 -9.91
N PRO A 248 -22.38 1.35 -9.00
CA PRO A 248 -20.96 1.59 -8.83
C PRO A 248 -20.20 0.40 -8.25
N VAL A 249 -20.86 -0.55 -7.61
CA VAL A 249 -20.24 -1.75 -7.03
C VAL A 249 -20.13 -2.80 -8.12
N VAL A 250 -18.94 -2.92 -8.70
CA VAL A 250 -18.63 -3.91 -9.71
C VAL A 250 -17.54 -4.81 -9.16
N GLY A 251 -17.77 -6.13 -9.20
CA GLY A 251 -16.81 -7.14 -8.77
C GLY A 251 -17.14 -7.78 -7.41
N PRO A 252 -16.17 -8.50 -6.82
CA PRO A 252 -16.35 -9.20 -5.57
C PRO A 252 -16.57 -8.23 -4.41
N ILE A 253 -17.41 -8.63 -3.45
CA ILE A 253 -17.68 -7.97 -2.19
C ILE A 253 -17.20 -8.87 -1.07
N LEU A 254 -16.26 -8.37 -0.27
CA LEU A 254 -15.82 -9.03 0.95
C LEU A 254 -16.79 -8.70 2.09
N ASN A 255 -17.43 -9.72 2.66
CA ASN A 255 -18.22 -9.60 3.88
C ASN A 255 -17.29 -9.87 5.07
N ILE A 256 -17.09 -8.87 5.91
CA ILE A 256 -16.24 -8.89 7.08
C ILE A 256 -17.12 -9.19 8.29
N GLU A 257 -16.99 -10.39 8.84
CA GLU A 257 -17.82 -10.84 9.97
C GLU A 257 -17.07 -10.84 11.31
N VAL A 258 -17.84 -11.09 12.37
CA VAL A 258 -17.35 -11.22 13.75
C VAL A 258 -16.62 -12.54 13.90
N PRO A 259 -15.41 -12.57 14.47
CA PRO A 259 -14.81 -13.78 15.01
C PRO A 259 -15.80 -14.53 15.90
N PRO A 260 -15.84 -15.87 15.87
CA PRO A 260 -16.59 -16.62 16.87
C PRO A 260 -16.01 -16.32 18.26
N PRO A 261 -16.84 -16.38 19.32
CA PRO A 261 -16.35 -16.23 20.68
C PRO A 261 -15.26 -17.29 20.93
N PRO A 262 -14.14 -16.93 21.56
CA PRO A 262 -13.08 -17.89 21.85
C PRO A 262 -13.58 -18.98 22.78
N ASP A 263 -13.27 -20.23 22.44
CA ASP A 263 -13.56 -21.40 23.26
C ASP A 263 -12.34 -21.69 24.15
N PHE A 264 -12.51 -21.59 25.47
CA PHE A 264 -11.46 -21.96 26.41
C PHE A 264 -11.73 -23.35 26.96
N ASP A 265 -10.69 -24.18 26.99
CA ASP A 265 -10.75 -25.45 27.71
C ASP A 265 -10.70 -25.18 29.22
N LEU A 266 -11.87 -25.02 29.86
CA LEU A 266 -11.99 -24.81 31.30
C LEU A 266 -11.70 -26.09 32.13
N GLU A 267 -11.45 -27.22 31.47
CA GLU A 267 -10.92 -28.43 32.11
C GLU A 267 -9.39 -28.43 32.17
N ASP A 268 -8.72 -27.51 31.47
CA ASP A 268 -7.30 -27.26 31.63
C ASP A 268 -7.03 -26.69 33.05
N PRO A 269 -6.24 -27.41 33.88
CA PRO A 269 -5.93 -26.98 35.24
C PRO A 269 -5.23 -25.62 35.33
N GLU A 270 -4.50 -25.22 34.29
CA GLU A 270 -3.82 -23.93 34.22
C GLU A 270 -4.80 -22.79 33.92
N ILE A 271 -5.73 -23.00 32.97
CA ILE A 271 -6.80 -22.05 32.66
C ILE A 271 -7.73 -21.90 33.87
N ARG A 272 -8.16 -23.01 34.48
CA ARG A 272 -8.94 -22.99 35.72
C ARG A 272 -8.19 -22.28 36.84
N GLY A 273 -6.89 -22.55 36.99
CA GLY A 273 -6.05 -21.87 37.97
C GLY A 273 -5.92 -20.37 37.75
N LYS A 274 -5.80 -19.91 36.50
CA LYS A 274 -5.77 -18.48 36.14
C LYS A 274 -7.12 -17.81 36.44
N VAL A 275 -8.24 -18.46 36.10
CA VAL A 275 -9.59 -18.00 36.43
C VAL A 275 -9.79 -17.89 37.95
N GLU A 276 -9.37 -18.90 38.71
CA GLU A 276 -9.46 -18.91 40.17
C GLU A 276 -8.57 -17.84 40.84
N ARG A 277 -7.47 -17.46 40.20
CA ARG A 277 -6.58 -16.38 40.64
C ARG A 277 -7.01 -14.99 40.14
N GLY A 278 -8.05 -14.90 39.31
CA GLY A 278 -8.48 -13.66 38.67
C GLY A 278 -7.45 -13.10 37.66
N GLU A 279 -6.61 -13.98 37.10
CA GLU A 279 -5.60 -13.64 36.10
C GLU A 279 -6.23 -13.59 34.70
N ASP A 280 -5.77 -12.63 33.89
CA ASP A 280 -6.20 -12.45 32.51
C ASP A 280 -5.81 -13.67 31.66
N LEU A 281 -6.81 -14.38 31.11
CA LEU A 281 -6.63 -15.54 30.24
C LEU A 281 -6.23 -15.17 28.80
N GLY A 282 -6.12 -13.88 28.48
CA GLY A 282 -6.19 -13.41 27.11
C GLY A 282 -7.64 -13.16 26.70
N LYS A 283 -7.82 -12.13 25.87
CA LYS A 283 -9.07 -11.34 25.74
C LYS A 283 -10.24 -12.08 25.07
N ALA A 284 -10.90 -12.93 25.82
CA ALA A 284 -12.32 -13.19 25.65
C ALA A 284 -13.10 -12.34 26.64
N HIS A 285 -14.02 -11.52 26.13
CA HIS A 285 -14.90 -10.65 26.94
C HIS A 285 -14.17 -9.75 27.94
N GLN A 286 -13.51 -8.71 27.43
CA GLN A 286 -13.27 -7.51 28.26
C GLN A 286 -14.52 -6.65 28.28
N GLU A 287 -14.88 -6.12 29.46
CA GLU A 287 -15.88 -5.07 29.62
C GLU A 287 -15.49 -3.84 28.78
N GLU A 288 -16.49 -3.06 28.30
CA GLU A 288 -16.29 -1.85 27.51
C GLU A 288 -15.28 -0.89 28.16
N GLY A 289 -14.23 -0.50 27.41
CA GLY A 289 -13.33 0.60 27.78
C GLY A 289 -11.86 0.27 28.04
N LEU A 290 -11.34 -0.92 27.69
CA LEU A 290 -9.90 -1.23 27.76
C LEU A 290 -9.33 -1.72 26.41
N PRO A 291 -8.19 -1.18 25.93
CA PRO A 291 -7.72 -1.39 24.55
C PRO A 291 -7.33 -2.84 24.21
N GLY A 292 -8.05 -3.49 23.30
CA GLY A 292 -7.86 -4.90 22.89
C GLY A 292 -7.11 -5.13 21.57
N ALA A 293 -5.81 -5.44 21.63
CA ALA A 293 -4.91 -5.58 20.46
C ALA A 293 -5.18 -6.75 19.46
N LEU A 294 -6.12 -7.67 19.75
CA LEU A 294 -6.43 -8.82 18.86
C LEU A 294 -7.30 -8.41 17.65
N HIS A 295 -8.25 -7.50 17.85
CA HIS A 295 -9.22 -7.12 16.82
C HIS A 295 -8.62 -6.24 15.70
N GLY A 296 -7.70 -5.34 16.05
CA GLY A 296 -6.91 -4.61 15.05
C GLY A 296 -6.07 -5.55 14.16
N SER A 297 -5.55 -6.63 14.72
CA SER A 297 -4.83 -7.66 13.96
C SER A 297 -5.75 -8.40 12.98
N ALA A 298 -7.02 -8.61 13.34
CA ALA A 298 -8.04 -9.12 12.42
C ALA A 298 -8.30 -8.14 11.27
N GLY A 299 -8.44 -6.85 11.58
CA GLY A 299 -8.53 -5.80 10.57
C GLY A 299 -7.37 -5.83 9.56
N LEU A 300 -6.14 -6.01 10.04
CA LEU A 300 -4.94 -6.15 9.20
C LEU A 300 -4.97 -7.41 8.31
N LEU A 301 -5.48 -8.53 8.83
CA LEU A 301 -5.60 -9.77 8.06
C LEU A 301 -6.65 -9.64 6.95
N TYR A 302 -7.82 -9.06 7.25
CA TYR A 302 -8.82 -8.74 6.23
C TYR A 302 -8.27 -7.75 5.18
N ALA A 303 -7.50 -6.74 5.60
CA ALA A 303 -6.87 -5.78 4.71
C ALA A 303 -5.87 -6.45 3.76
N ALA A 304 -5.00 -7.31 4.29
CA ALA A 304 -4.05 -8.07 3.51
C ALA A 304 -4.75 -9.02 2.52
N MET A 305 -5.83 -9.69 2.96
CA MET A 305 -6.64 -10.55 2.09
C MET A 305 -7.25 -9.75 0.93
N ALA A 306 -7.89 -8.62 1.24
CA ALA A 306 -8.53 -7.77 0.24
C ALA A 306 -7.51 -7.23 -0.77
N PHE A 307 -6.30 -6.88 -0.32
CA PHE A 307 -5.22 -6.42 -1.20
C PHE A 307 -4.78 -7.50 -2.19
N GLU A 308 -4.55 -8.71 -1.70
CA GLU A 308 -4.04 -9.82 -2.51
C GLU A 308 -5.09 -10.42 -3.45
N GLU A 309 -6.37 -10.35 -3.08
CA GLU A 309 -7.49 -10.80 -3.93
C GLU A 309 -8.10 -9.68 -4.79
N GLU A 310 -7.46 -8.50 -4.79
CA GLU A 310 -7.90 -7.31 -5.53
C GLU A 310 -9.36 -6.92 -5.21
N ILE A 311 -9.81 -7.17 -3.98
CA ILE A 311 -11.16 -6.85 -3.53
C ILE A 311 -11.22 -5.38 -3.15
N VAL A 312 -12.06 -4.64 -3.86
CA VAL A 312 -12.25 -3.19 -3.67
C VAL A 312 -13.63 -2.86 -3.11
N ASN A 313 -14.49 -3.84 -2.86
CA ASN A 313 -15.83 -3.65 -2.31
C ASN A 313 -15.94 -4.42 -1.00
N VAL A 314 -16.39 -3.76 0.06
CA VAL A 314 -16.46 -4.36 1.40
C VAL A 314 -17.81 -4.13 2.04
N HIS A 315 -18.23 -5.08 2.86
CA HIS A 315 -19.41 -5.02 3.70
C HIS A 315 -19.02 -5.43 5.13
N PHE A 316 -19.28 -4.58 6.13
CA PHE A 316 -19.01 -4.89 7.53
C PHE A 316 -20.28 -5.42 8.20
N HIS A 317 -20.17 -6.58 8.83
CA HIS A 317 -21.20 -7.12 9.70
C HIS A 317 -21.27 -6.31 11.01
N PRO A 318 -22.46 -6.15 11.64
CA PRO A 318 -22.64 -5.30 12.81
C PRO A 318 -21.63 -5.53 13.94
N GLY A 319 -21.37 -6.78 14.34
CA GLY A 319 -20.41 -7.02 15.42
C GLY A 319 -18.95 -6.72 15.04
N ALA A 320 -18.58 -6.71 13.75
CA ALA A 320 -17.22 -6.37 13.32
C ALA A 320 -16.93 -4.87 13.51
N ILE A 321 -17.98 -4.04 13.48
CA ILE A 321 -17.90 -2.60 13.75
C ILE A 321 -17.58 -2.33 15.23
N LEU A 322 -18.08 -3.18 16.13
CA LEU A 322 -17.84 -3.06 17.58
C LEU A 322 -16.44 -3.49 18.01
N LEU A 323 -15.74 -4.26 17.16
CA LEU A 323 -14.42 -4.75 17.49
C LEU A 323 -13.40 -3.63 17.41
N GLU A 324 -12.87 -3.24 18.57
CA GLU A 324 -11.95 -2.12 18.71
C GLU A 324 -10.74 -2.25 17.77
N GLY A 325 -10.49 -1.20 16.98
CA GLY A 325 -9.38 -1.15 16.03
C GLY A 325 -9.55 -2.05 14.80
N MET A 326 -10.55 -2.92 14.71
CA MET A 326 -10.73 -3.80 13.54
C MET A 326 -11.02 -2.98 12.29
N MET A 327 -12.06 -2.15 12.33
CA MET A 327 -12.45 -1.30 11.20
C MET A 327 -11.38 -0.25 10.92
N GLU A 328 -10.77 0.34 11.96
CA GLU A 328 -9.69 1.32 11.82
C GLU A 328 -8.48 0.73 11.09
N MET A 329 -7.95 -0.41 11.56
CA MET A 329 -6.80 -1.06 10.94
C MET A 329 -7.13 -1.52 9.51
N PHE A 330 -8.34 -2.05 9.28
CA PHE A 330 -8.76 -2.44 7.94
C PHE A 330 -8.77 -1.24 6.98
N LEU A 331 -9.40 -0.13 7.37
CA LEU A 331 -9.54 1.04 6.50
C LEU A 331 -8.19 1.75 6.29
N HIS A 332 -7.31 1.74 7.29
CA HIS A 332 -6.00 2.39 7.22
C HIS A 332 -4.99 1.62 6.35
N TYR A 333 -4.97 0.29 6.46
CA TYR A 333 -3.98 -0.56 5.78
C TYR A 333 -4.53 -1.36 4.60
N GLY A 334 -5.85 -1.32 4.39
CA GLY A 334 -6.55 -2.00 3.31
C GLY A 334 -6.25 -1.43 1.91
N PRO A 335 -6.72 -2.12 0.86
CA PRO A 335 -6.60 -1.63 -0.50
C PRO A 335 -7.43 -0.36 -0.68
N LYS A 336 -7.19 0.35 -1.79
CA LYS A 336 -8.01 1.48 -2.20
C LYS A 336 -9.43 1.03 -2.52
N LEU A 337 -10.32 1.20 -1.55
CA LEU A 337 -11.71 0.76 -1.64
C LEU A 337 -12.49 1.60 -2.65
N ARG A 338 -13.39 0.94 -3.37
CA ARG A 338 -14.38 1.52 -4.27
C ARG A 338 -15.75 1.63 -3.61
N SER A 339 -16.12 0.67 -2.77
CA SER A 339 -17.36 0.75 -1.99
C SER A 339 -17.22 0.21 -0.58
N ILE A 340 -17.89 0.87 0.36
CA ILE A 340 -18.02 0.44 1.75
C ILE A 340 -19.50 0.33 2.07
N SER A 341 -19.90 -0.80 2.64
CA SER A 341 -21.27 -1.03 3.10
C SER A 341 -21.27 -1.37 4.58
N LEU A 342 -22.09 -0.65 5.35
CA LEU A 342 -22.49 -0.98 6.72
C LEU A 342 -23.97 -1.39 6.72
N GLN A 343 -24.51 -1.86 5.59
CA GLN A 343 -25.94 -2.12 5.47
C GLN A 343 -26.47 -3.05 6.57
N GLY A 344 -27.60 -2.70 7.18
CA GLY A 344 -28.28 -3.55 8.15
C GLY A 344 -27.57 -3.66 9.50
N THR A 345 -26.57 -2.81 9.78
CA THR A 345 -25.86 -2.80 11.07
C THR A 345 -26.58 -1.93 12.10
N ALA A 346 -27.90 -2.05 12.18
CA ALA A 346 -28.77 -1.22 13.02
C ALA A 346 -28.35 -1.23 14.50
N GLY A 347 -28.05 -0.05 15.06
CA GLY A 347 -27.65 0.12 16.46
C GLY A 347 -26.15 -0.13 16.74
N PHE A 348 -25.35 -0.43 15.72
CA PHE A 348 -23.91 -0.69 15.85
C PHE A 348 -23.03 0.42 15.28
N VAL A 349 -23.60 1.32 14.47
CA VAL A 349 -22.87 2.45 13.88
C VAL A 349 -22.89 3.63 14.85
N SER A 350 -21.72 4.03 15.35
CA SER A 350 -21.56 5.25 16.15
C SER A 350 -20.97 6.40 15.33
N GLU A 351 -20.93 7.60 15.90
CA GLU A 351 -20.20 8.75 15.31
C GLU A 351 -18.71 8.45 15.11
N ASP A 352 -18.10 7.67 16.01
CA ASP A 352 -16.71 7.23 15.89
C ASP A 352 -16.55 6.26 14.72
N SER A 353 -17.46 5.29 14.57
CA SER A 353 -17.48 4.38 13.42
C SER A 353 -17.57 5.15 12.10
N LEU A 354 -18.43 6.17 12.03
CA LEU A 354 -18.53 7.03 10.84
C LEU A 354 -17.23 7.80 10.61
N SER A 355 -16.62 8.35 11.65
CA SER A 355 -15.36 9.11 11.55
C SER A 355 -14.20 8.25 11.02
N LEU A 356 -14.16 6.95 11.37
CA LEU A 356 -13.18 6.01 10.86
C LEU A 356 -13.28 5.79 9.34
N LEU A 357 -14.46 5.97 8.72
CA LEU A 357 -14.63 5.85 7.26
C LEU A 357 -13.77 6.85 6.47
N THR A 358 -13.36 7.95 7.10
CA THR A 358 -12.44 8.93 6.49
C THR A 358 -11.07 8.33 6.15
N LEU A 359 -10.68 7.24 6.82
CA LEU A 359 -9.42 6.52 6.59
C LEU A 359 -9.38 5.79 5.24
N ALA A 360 -10.54 5.46 4.66
CA ALA A 360 -10.63 4.76 3.37
C ALA A 360 -10.08 5.56 2.18
N GLY A 361 -9.92 6.88 2.35
CA GLY A 361 -9.35 7.79 1.36
C GLY A 361 -10.24 8.08 0.15
N ASP A 362 -9.65 8.78 -0.82
CA ASP A 362 -10.36 9.40 -1.95
C ASP A 362 -10.77 8.43 -3.07
N THR A 363 -10.78 7.11 -2.87
CA THR A 363 -11.18 6.14 -3.93
C THR A 363 -12.60 5.62 -3.80
N VAL A 364 -13.22 5.81 -2.63
CA VAL A 364 -14.57 5.34 -2.36
C VAL A 364 -15.55 6.12 -3.24
N ARG A 365 -16.32 5.39 -4.03
CA ARG A 365 -17.39 5.91 -4.90
C ARG A 365 -18.77 5.64 -4.34
N MET A 366 -18.91 4.63 -3.48
CA MET A 366 -20.18 4.28 -2.86
C MET A 366 -20.02 4.03 -1.37
N LEU A 367 -20.84 4.72 -0.59
CA LEU A 367 -20.99 4.50 0.84
C LEU A 367 -22.44 4.09 1.10
N ASP A 368 -22.61 2.88 1.61
CA ASP A 368 -23.91 2.28 1.87
C ASP A 368 -24.16 2.16 3.37
N LEU A 369 -25.07 2.98 3.87
CA LEU A 369 -25.48 3.08 5.26
C LEU A 369 -26.98 2.74 5.40
N GLU A 370 -27.50 1.90 4.50
CA GLU A 370 -28.89 1.47 4.52
C GLU A 370 -29.22 0.71 5.82
N GLY A 371 -30.26 1.11 6.56
CA GLY A 371 -30.72 0.38 7.74
C GLY A 371 -29.72 0.32 8.89
N CYS A 372 -28.94 1.38 9.11
CA CYS A 372 -27.93 1.48 10.17
C CYS A 372 -28.46 2.04 11.51
N ASP A 373 -29.75 2.36 11.58
CA ASP A 373 -30.40 3.06 12.71
C ASP A 373 -29.91 4.50 12.93
N LEU A 374 -29.44 5.16 11.88
CA LEU A 374 -28.93 6.53 11.96
C LEU A 374 -30.06 7.53 12.24
N ASP A 375 -29.82 8.45 13.15
CA ASP A 375 -30.77 9.50 13.55
C ASP A 375 -30.15 10.90 13.37
N PRO A 376 -30.86 12.00 13.70
CA PRO A 376 -30.34 13.35 13.54
C PRO A 376 -29.02 13.65 14.27
N SER A 377 -28.64 12.90 15.31
CA SER A 377 -27.38 13.13 16.03
C SER A 377 -26.16 12.81 15.16
N HIS A 378 -26.27 11.76 14.33
CA HIS A 378 -25.21 11.28 13.44
C HIS A 378 -24.91 12.21 12.25
N LEU A 379 -25.74 13.23 12.01
CA LEU A 379 -25.68 14.07 10.82
C LEU A 379 -24.31 14.75 10.63
N GLN A 380 -23.68 15.22 11.72
CA GLN A 380 -22.37 15.86 11.62
C GLN A 380 -21.27 14.87 11.23
N ALA A 381 -21.26 13.68 11.82
CA ALA A 381 -20.31 12.63 11.49
C ALA A 381 -20.47 12.17 10.03
N ILE A 382 -21.71 12.03 9.54
CA ILE A 382 -22.00 11.74 8.12
C ILE A 382 -21.42 12.84 7.23
N LEU A 383 -21.65 14.12 7.55
CA LEU A 383 -21.15 15.24 6.76
C LEU A 383 -19.63 15.32 6.72
N ILE A 384 -18.95 15.08 7.85
CA ILE A 384 -17.49 15.02 7.92
C ILE A 384 -16.97 13.89 7.03
N THR A 385 -17.59 12.71 7.15
CA THR A 385 -17.25 11.53 6.34
C THR A 385 -17.39 11.83 4.85
N VAL A 386 -18.55 12.33 4.42
CA VAL A 386 -18.83 12.61 3.00
C VAL A 386 -17.93 13.72 2.45
N LYS A 387 -17.57 14.72 3.25
CA LYS A 387 -16.57 15.74 2.86
C LYS A 387 -15.17 15.15 2.65
N SER A 388 -14.80 14.14 3.44
CA SER A 388 -13.50 13.49 3.33
C SER A 388 -13.41 12.58 2.10
N LEU A 389 -14.51 11.92 1.72
CA LEU A 389 -14.57 10.99 0.59
C LEU A 389 -14.80 11.75 -0.73
N ARG A 390 -13.75 12.37 -1.27
CA ARG A 390 -13.87 13.33 -2.38
C ARG A 390 -14.37 12.75 -3.71
N CYS A 391 -14.24 11.44 -3.92
CA CYS A 391 -14.73 10.75 -5.11
C CYS A 391 -16.06 10.03 -4.86
N LEU A 392 -16.72 10.26 -3.73
CA LEU A 392 -18.01 9.67 -3.45
C LEU A 392 -19.03 10.11 -4.50
N GLN A 393 -19.70 9.15 -5.12
CA GLN A 393 -20.74 9.36 -6.13
C GLN A 393 -22.10 8.93 -5.60
N CYS A 394 -22.15 7.90 -4.77
CA CYS A 394 -23.39 7.33 -4.26
C CYS A 394 -23.35 7.26 -2.73
N LEU A 395 -24.37 7.82 -2.09
CA LEU A 395 -24.61 7.72 -0.65
C LEU A 395 -25.99 7.09 -0.43
N ASP A 396 -26.01 5.91 0.20
CA ASP A 396 -27.25 5.23 0.57
C ASP A 396 -27.52 5.44 2.06
N LEU A 397 -28.62 6.12 2.39
CA LEU A 397 -29.09 6.36 3.76
C LEU A 397 -30.52 5.83 3.94
N ALA A 398 -30.97 4.91 3.09
CA ALA A 398 -32.33 4.37 3.17
C ALA A 398 -32.58 3.61 4.50
N GLY A 399 -33.83 3.56 4.95
CA GLY A 399 -34.25 2.76 6.11
C GLY A 399 -33.66 3.21 7.46
N ASN A 400 -33.29 4.49 7.60
CA ASN A 400 -32.79 5.08 8.85
C ASN A 400 -33.89 5.91 9.55
N LYS A 401 -33.53 6.63 10.63
CA LYS A 401 -34.41 7.49 11.44
C LYS A 401 -34.17 8.99 11.18
N LEU A 402 -33.69 9.37 10.00
CA LEU A 402 -33.47 10.77 9.64
C LEU A 402 -34.81 11.45 9.38
N ASP A 403 -35.21 12.38 10.25
CA ASP A 403 -36.42 13.17 10.02
C ASP A 403 -36.25 14.15 8.85
N SER A 404 -37.37 14.78 8.46
CA SER A 404 -37.39 15.78 7.38
C SER A 404 -36.33 16.88 7.55
N LEU A 405 -36.15 17.39 8.77
CA LEU A 405 -35.23 18.48 9.06
C LEU A 405 -33.78 18.03 8.92
N ALA A 406 -33.42 16.88 9.48
CA ALA A 406 -32.08 16.31 9.37
C ALA A 406 -31.71 16.01 7.91
N ALA A 407 -32.64 15.44 7.13
CA ALA A 407 -32.44 15.17 5.71
C ALA A 407 -32.27 16.45 4.87
N LEU A 408 -33.05 17.51 5.15
CA LEU A 408 -32.87 18.80 4.48
C LEU A 408 -31.56 19.47 4.85
N ASN A 409 -31.16 19.41 6.12
CA ASN A 409 -29.87 19.92 6.58
C ASN A 409 -28.71 19.20 5.90
N LEU A 410 -28.80 17.88 5.73
CA LEU A 410 -27.84 17.11 4.95
C LEU A 410 -27.75 17.63 3.51
N ILE A 411 -28.88 17.72 2.80
CA ILE A 411 -28.92 18.16 1.40
C ILE A 411 -28.41 19.60 1.26
N GLY A 412 -28.81 20.50 2.15
CA GLY A 412 -28.33 21.88 2.21
C GLY A 412 -26.81 21.93 2.37
N ALA A 413 -26.27 21.20 3.34
CA ALA A 413 -24.83 21.13 3.56
C ALA A 413 -24.08 20.50 2.36
N LEU A 414 -24.63 19.47 1.70
CA LEU A 414 -24.05 18.93 0.46
C LEU A 414 -24.01 19.98 -0.66
N CYS A 415 -25.06 20.79 -0.78
CA CYS A 415 -25.14 21.89 -1.74
C CYS A 415 -24.12 22.99 -1.45
N GLU A 416 -24.06 23.46 -0.20
CA GLU A 416 -23.15 24.51 0.25
C GLU A 416 -21.67 24.11 0.11
N ASN A 417 -21.34 22.87 0.51
CA ASN A 417 -19.99 22.35 0.43
C ASN A 417 -19.62 21.83 -0.97
N ARG A 418 -20.53 22.00 -1.95
CA ARG A 418 -20.36 21.59 -3.36
C ARG A 418 -19.93 20.13 -3.50
N ILE A 419 -20.59 19.25 -2.75
CA ILE A 419 -20.39 17.81 -2.86
C ILE A 419 -21.30 17.32 -3.98
N ASP A 420 -20.69 16.72 -5.01
CA ASP A 420 -21.36 16.27 -6.22
C ASP A 420 -21.59 14.76 -6.10
N LEU A 421 -22.81 14.37 -5.70
CA LEU A 421 -23.24 12.98 -5.68
C LEU A 421 -24.11 12.71 -6.91
N ASP A 422 -23.87 11.59 -7.59
CA ASP A 422 -24.72 11.07 -8.64
C ASP A 422 -26.04 10.52 -8.06
N THR A 423 -26.01 9.98 -6.82
CA THR A 423 -27.19 9.43 -6.16
C THR A 423 -27.13 9.61 -4.64
N LEU A 424 -28.24 10.09 -4.06
CA LEU A 424 -28.51 10.11 -2.63
C LEU A 424 -29.83 9.40 -2.37
N ARG A 425 -29.82 8.31 -1.59
CA ARG A 425 -31.04 7.57 -1.22
C ARG A 425 -31.45 7.88 0.21
N LEU A 426 -32.74 8.18 0.40
CA LEU A 426 -33.36 8.54 1.68
C LEU A 426 -34.69 7.81 1.91
N ASP A 427 -35.05 6.85 1.05
CA ASP A 427 -36.29 6.09 1.19
C ASP A 427 -36.37 5.34 2.53
N GLY A 428 -37.57 5.18 3.09
CA GLY A 428 -37.75 4.52 4.39
C GLY A 428 -37.46 5.37 5.63
N ASN A 429 -36.96 6.60 5.48
CA ASN A 429 -36.80 7.55 6.58
C ASN A 429 -38.11 8.29 6.93
N PRO A 430 -38.28 8.81 8.16
CA PRO A 430 -39.44 9.58 8.60
C PRO A 430 -39.46 11.02 8.03
N LEU A 431 -39.48 11.15 6.70
CA LEU A 431 -39.41 12.43 5.97
C LEU A 431 -40.73 13.23 5.99
N GLY A 432 -41.78 12.72 6.63
CA GLY A 432 -43.11 13.33 6.62
C GLY A 432 -43.78 13.26 5.25
N THR A 433 -44.51 14.32 4.88
CA THR A 433 -45.27 14.36 3.62
C THR A 433 -44.33 14.50 2.43
N GLN A 434 -44.34 13.51 1.53
CA GLN A 434 -43.44 13.47 0.37
C GLN A 434 -43.50 14.73 -0.51
N GLU A 435 -44.68 15.33 -0.70
CA GLU A 435 -44.83 16.54 -1.53
C GLU A 435 -44.11 17.75 -0.91
N VAL A 436 -44.26 17.95 0.40
CA VAL A 436 -43.62 19.06 1.13
C VAL A 436 -42.10 18.90 1.07
N PHE A 437 -41.61 17.71 1.43
CA PHE A 437 -40.18 17.41 1.40
C PHE A 437 -39.58 17.59 -0.01
N LYS A 438 -40.27 17.10 -1.06
CA LYS A 438 -39.82 17.29 -2.46
C LYS A 438 -39.72 18.76 -2.85
N ASN A 439 -40.67 19.60 -2.44
CA ASN A 439 -40.66 21.03 -2.75
C ASN A 439 -39.49 21.75 -2.04
N GLU A 440 -39.21 21.40 -0.79
CA GLU A 440 -38.09 21.96 -0.04
C GLU A 440 -36.74 21.53 -0.63
N VAL A 441 -36.58 20.26 -0.99
CA VAL A 441 -35.41 19.76 -1.71
C VAL A 441 -35.23 20.48 -3.05
N ALA A 442 -36.30 20.66 -3.83
CA ALA A 442 -36.25 21.39 -5.09
C ALA A 442 -35.76 22.84 -4.90
N THR A 443 -36.16 23.49 -3.80
CA THR A 443 -35.73 24.85 -3.45
C THR A 443 -34.24 24.90 -3.11
N LEU A 444 -33.72 23.93 -2.36
CA LEU A 444 -32.28 23.82 -2.06
C LEU A 444 -31.45 23.60 -3.34
N LEU A 445 -31.92 22.71 -4.22
CA LEU A 445 -31.25 22.44 -5.50
C LEU A 445 -31.31 23.64 -6.45
N ALA A 446 -32.42 24.39 -6.48
CA ALA A 446 -32.54 25.62 -7.25
C ALA A 446 -31.54 26.68 -6.74
N THR A 447 -31.47 26.88 -5.42
CA THR A 447 -30.49 27.78 -4.79
C THR A 447 -29.05 27.39 -5.13
N ARG A 448 -28.73 26.09 -5.13
CA ARG A 448 -27.43 25.59 -5.59
C ARG A 448 -27.20 25.92 -7.06
N GLY A 449 -28.18 25.67 -7.92
CA GLY A 449 -28.12 25.98 -9.35
C GLY A 449 -27.82 27.46 -9.60
N GLU A 450 -28.52 28.36 -8.91
CA GLU A 450 -28.28 29.80 -8.94
C GLU A 450 -26.88 30.17 -8.44
N SER A 451 -26.44 29.60 -7.32
CA SER A 451 -25.09 29.80 -6.77
C SER A 451 -23.99 29.32 -7.71
N VAL A 452 -24.21 28.19 -8.39
CA VAL A 452 -23.30 27.66 -9.41
C VAL A 452 -23.24 28.65 -10.56
N ILE A 453 -24.39 29.03 -11.15
CA ILE A 453 -24.47 29.99 -12.27
C ILE A 453 -23.80 31.33 -11.93
N ALA A 454 -24.09 31.88 -10.74
CA ALA A 454 -23.51 33.13 -10.24
C ALA A 454 -22.01 33.00 -9.92
N GLY A 455 -21.56 31.80 -9.56
CA GLY A 455 -20.17 31.44 -9.32
C GLY A 455 -19.48 30.86 -10.55
N GLY A 456 -19.82 31.29 -11.76
CA GLY A 456 -19.13 30.95 -13.01
C GLY A 456 -18.97 32.18 -13.88
N ASP A 457 -17.98 32.16 -14.77
CA ASP A 457 -17.81 33.25 -15.74
C ASP A 457 -18.17 32.77 -17.15
N LEU A 458 -18.71 33.69 -17.95
CA LEU A 458 -18.86 33.48 -19.38
C LEU A 458 -17.51 33.74 -20.05
N VAL A 459 -16.89 32.69 -20.59
CA VAL A 459 -15.64 32.78 -21.34
C VAL A 459 -15.96 32.86 -22.83
N LEU A 460 -15.54 33.96 -23.44
CA LEU A 460 -15.56 34.14 -24.89
C LEU A 460 -14.36 33.42 -25.50
N HIS A 461 -14.62 32.35 -26.25
CA HIS A 461 -13.58 31.66 -27.01
C HIS A 461 -13.39 32.36 -28.37
N LEU A 462 -12.29 33.11 -28.50
CA LEU A 462 -11.90 33.75 -29.76
C LEU A 462 -11.61 32.70 -30.84
N GLY A 463 -12.55 32.49 -31.75
CA GLY A 463 -12.38 31.64 -32.94
C GLY A 463 -13.57 30.75 -33.31
N ASP A 464 -14.51 30.54 -32.38
CA ASP A 464 -15.66 29.62 -32.57
C ASP A 464 -17.02 30.33 -32.40
N ASP A 465 -17.06 31.66 -32.29
CA ASP A 465 -18.28 32.48 -32.03
C ASP A 465 -19.20 31.91 -30.93
N ALA A 466 -18.61 31.26 -29.93
CA ALA A 466 -19.33 30.62 -28.85
C ALA A 466 -18.94 31.24 -27.51
N VAL A 467 -19.96 31.60 -26.73
CA VAL A 467 -19.84 31.92 -25.31
C VAL A 467 -20.02 30.61 -24.55
N ARG A 468 -19.03 30.23 -23.73
CA ARG A 468 -19.15 29.07 -22.84
C ARG A 468 -19.22 29.55 -21.41
N TRP A 469 -20.21 29.07 -20.68
CA TRP A 469 -20.25 29.23 -19.24
C TRP A 469 -19.22 28.27 -18.62
N CYS A 470 -18.33 28.80 -17.78
CA CYS A 470 -17.30 28.05 -17.08
C CYS A 470 -17.45 28.26 -15.57
N ALA A 471 -17.76 27.20 -14.84
CA ALA A 471 -17.82 27.21 -13.38
C ALA A 471 -16.50 27.75 -12.78
N VAL A 472 -16.58 28.55 -11.71
CA VAL A 472 -15.40 28.93 -10.94
C VAL A 472 -14.76 27.66 -10.36
N PRO A 473 -13.49 27.35 -10.70
CA PRO A 473 -12.85 26.15 -10.22
C PRO A 473 -12.69 26.15 -8.70
N ARG A 474 -12.75 24.97 -8.07
CA ARG A 474 -12.58 24.82 -6.61
C ARG A 474 -11.24 25.40 -6.15
N GLU A 475 -11.20 25.94 -4.94
CA GLU A 475 -9.98 26.46 -4.32
C GLU A 475 -8.88 25.41 -4.26
N GLY A 476 -7.64 25.80 -4.58
CA GLY A 476 -6.49 24.90 -4.62
C GLY A 476 -6.42 23.92 -5.81
N SER A 477 -7.49 23.79 -6.61
CA SER A 477 -7.52 22.92 -7.79
C SER A 477 -6.56 23.38 -8.89
N LEU A 478 -6.05 22.44 -9.69
CA LEU A 478 -5.20 22.74 -10.84
C LEU A 478 -5.90 23.73 -11.80
N ALA A 479 -7.21 23.55 -12.03
CA ALA A 479 -8.01 24.43 -12.87
C ALA A 479 -8.07 25.88 -12.34
N ARG A 480 -8.10 26.09 -11.02
CA ARG A 480 -8.03 27.43 -10.43
C ARG A 480 -6.65 28.05 -10.61
N ARG A 481 -5.58 27.29 -10.35
CA ARG A 481 -4.19 27.74 -10.55
C ARG A 481 -3.88 28.08 -12.01
N LEU A 482 -4.44 27.31 -12.94
CA LEU A 482 -4.37 27.56 -14.39
C LEU A 482 -5.11 28.84 -14.78
N ARG A 483 -6.22 29.16 -14.11
CA ARG A 483 -7.02 30.38 -14.35
C ARG A 483 -6.39 31.63 -13.74
N GLU A 484 -5.81 31.50 -12.54
CA GLU A 484 -5.21 32.59 -11.76
C GLU A 484 -3.77 32.95 -12.19
N GLY A 485 -3.20 32.20 -13.13
CA GLY A 485 -2.12 32.70 -13.99
C GLY A 485 -0.69 32.30 -13.65
N ASP A 486 -0.45 31.32 -12.77
CA ASP A 486 0.91 31.07 -12.28
C ASP A 486 1.66 29.85 -12.87
N VAL A 487 1.04 28.99 -13.68
CA VAL A 487 1.77 27.92 -14.39
C VAL A 487 1.14 27.56 -15.74
N VAL A 488 1.93 27.71 -16.81
CA VAL A 488 1.76 27.20 -18.20
C VAL A 488 0.42 27.52 -18.87
N ARG A 489 0.46 28.49 -19.80
CA ARG A 489 -0.57 28.65 -20.84
C ARG A 489 -0.76 27.29 -21.53
N THR A 490 -1.90 26.64 -21.29
CA THR A 490 -2.29 25.46 -22.06
C THR A 490 -2.44 25.90 -23.51
N THR A 491 -1.45 25.55 -24.32
CA THR A 491 -1.47 25.85 -25.76
C THR A 491 -2.54 24.95 -26.36
N SER A 492 -3.56 25.52 -27.01
CA SER A 492 -4.60 24.69 -27.64
C SER A 492 -3.97 23.76 -28.68
N LEU A 493 -4.56 22.59 -28.94
CA LEU A 493 -4.02 21.67 -29.96
C LEU A 493 -3.90 22.34 -31.34
N LYS A 494 -4.79 23.30 -31.64
CA LYS A 494 -4.74 24.14 -32.84
C LYS A 494 -3.53 25.08 -32.84
N GLU A 495 -3.22 25.70 -31.71
CA GLU A 495 -2.01 26.54 -31.57
C GLU A 495 -0.74 25.71 -31.57
N MET A 496 -0.73 24.52 -30.95
CA MET A 496 0.39 23.58 -31.02
C MET A 496 0.64 23.16 -32.47
N ASP A 497 -0.42 22.81 -33.22
CA ASP A 497 -0.33 22.48 -34.65
C ASP A 497 0.30 23.62 -35.46
N ARG A 498 -0.15 24.86 -35.22
CA ARG A 498 0.40 26.07 -35.87
C ARG A 498 1.85 26.35 -35.45
N MET A 499 2.17 26.24 -34.16
CA MET A 499 3.51 26.52 -33.63
C MET A 499 4.54 25.54 -34.18
N VAL A 500 4.20 24.25 -34.25
CA VAL A 500 5.11 23.23 -34.77
C VAL A 500 5.32 23.42 -36.28
N ALA A 501 4.29 23.83 -37.03
CA ALA A 501 4.40 24.18 -38.45
C ALA A 501 5.23 25.47 -38.68
N GLN A 502 5.04 26.50 -37.86
CA GLN A 502 5.83 27.73 -37.90
C GLN A 502 7.28 27.48 -37.53
N THR A 503 7.53 26.65 -36.52
CA THR A 503 8.88 26.25 -36.09
C THR A 503 9.59 25.51 -37.22
N GLU A 504 8.89 24.62 -37.94
CA GLU A 504 9.45 23.93 -39.10
C GLU A 504 9.84 24.90 -40.22
N MET A 505 8.97 25.86 -40.56
CA MET A 505 9.28 26.91 -41.55
C MET A 505 10.47 27.78 -41.11
N GLN A 506 10.56 28.12 -39.81
CA GLN A 506 11.68 28.89 -39.26
C GLN A 506 13.00 28.12 -39.31
N LEU A 507 12.98 26.82 -39.00
CA LEU A 507 14.17 25.96 -39.08
C LEU A 507 14.70 25.88 -40.51
N VAL A 508 13.82 25.76 -41.52
CA VAL A 508 14.20 25.81 -42.94
C VAL A 508 14.79 27.17 -43.31
N LYS A 509 14.18 28.26 -42.83
CA LYS A 509 14.66 29.62 -43.08
C LYS A 509 16.04 29.86 -42.48
N TRP A 510 16.31 29.35 -41.28
CA TRP A 510 17.62 29.47 -40.63
C TRP A 510 18.69 28.64 -41.31
N GLU A 511 18.38 27.41 -41.71
CA GLU A 511 19.33 26.57 -42.45
C GLU A 511 19.74 27.20 -43.79
N THR A 512 18.82 27.88 -44.45
CA THR A 512 19.06 28.51 -45.76
C THR A 512 19.77 29.85 -45.65
N ASN A 513 19.44 30.66 -44.63
CA ASN A 513 19.83 32.07 -44.60
C ASN A 513 20.83 32.44 -43.49
N ASP A 514 21.07 31.59 -42.49
CA ASP A 514 21.98 31.90 -41.38
C ASP A 514 23.36 31.24 -41.60
N PRO A 515 24.45 32.02 -41.79
CA PRO A 515 25.80 31.47 -41.92
C PRO A 515 26.23 30.61 -40.72
N LYS A 516 25.70 30.87 -39.52
CA LYS A 516 26.01 30.09 -38.31
C LYS A 516 25.39 28.69 -38.35
N ALA A 517 24.34 28.49 -39.14
CA ALA A 517 23.73 27.17 -39.33
C ALA A 517 24.68 26.19 -40.04
N ALA A 518 25.61 26.68 -40.87
CA ALA A 518 26.60 25.85 -41.56
C ALA A 518 27.72 25.33 -40.63
N SER A 519 27.89 25.94 -39.45
CA SER A 519 28.87 25.49 -38.45
C SER A 519 28.51 24.12 -37.87
N ALA A 520 29.48 23.40 -37.30
CA ALA A 520 29.23 22.13 -36.63
C ALA A 520 28.21 22.27 -35.48
N GLY A 521 28.33 23.34 -34.68
CA GLY A 521 27.38 23.63 -33.59
C GLY A 521 25.99 24.03 -34.10
N GLY A 522 25.90 24.79 -35.19
CA GLY A 522 24.64 25.16 -35.84
C GLY A 522 23.87 23.95 -36.36
N ARG A 523 24.57 23.03 -37.04
CA ARG A 523 23.97 21.77 -37.55
C ARG A 523 23.45 20.87 -36.42
N ASP A 524 24.22 20.74 -35.33
CA ASP A 524 23.78 19.95 -34.18
C ASP A 524 22.56 20.57 -33.48
N TRP A 525 22.53 21.89 -33.33
CA TRP A 525 21.38 22.60 -32.77
C TRP A 525 20.12 22.43 -33.65
N LEU A 526 20.23 22.60 -34.97
CA LEU A 526 19.13 22.37 -35.91
C LEU A 526 18.60 20.94 -35.83
N ARG A 527 19.50 19.95 -35.74
CA ARG A 527 19.14 18.54 -35.56
C ARG A 527 18.32 18.31 -34.28
N ARG A 528 18.78 18.85 -33.15
CA ARG A 528 18.05 18.75 -31.86
C ARG A 528 16.69 19.41 -31.92
N LYS A 529 16.58 20.58 -32.55
CA LYS A 529 15.29 21.27 -32.73
C LYS A 529 14.33 20.50 -33.62
N ARG A 530 14.80 19.91 -34.72
CA ARG A 530 14.00 19.02 -35.59
C ARG A 530 13.48 17.79 -34.85
N LEU A 531 14.34 17.12 -34.08
CA LEU A 531 13.95 15.96 -33.28
C LEU A 531 12.88 16.33 -32.24
N HIS A 532 13.04 17.47 -31.57
CA HIS A 532 12.04 17.97 -30.64
C HIS A 532 10.71 18.32 -31.34
N ASN A 533 10.77 19.01 -32.49
CA ASN A 533 9.60 19.38 -33.28
C ASN A 533 8.83 18.13 -33.76
N ALA A 534 9.56 17.11 -34.24
CA ALA A 534 9.01 15.84 -34.68
C ALA A 534 8.38 15.05 -33.52
N TYR A 535 9.01 15.05 -32.34
CA TYR A 535 8.44 14.45 -31.13
C TYR A 535 7.09 15.06 -30.79
N VAL A 536 7.00 16.40 -30.72
CA VAL A 536 5.74 17.12 -30.45
C VAL A 536 4.70 16.83 -31.54
N TRP A 537 5.09 16.89 -32.81
CA TRP A 537 4.23 16.61 -33.97
C TRP A 537 3.64 15.19 -33.96
N SER A 538 4.41 14.23 -33.43
CA SER A 538 4.03 12.81 -33.31
C SER A 538 3.23 12.49 -32.04
N SER A 539 2.96 13.47 -31.18
CA SER A 539 2.19 13.24 -29.95
C SER A 539 0.81 12.63 -30.24
N PRO A 540 0.30 11.71 -29.40
CA PRO A 540 -1.01 11.10 -29.60
C PRO A 540 -2.14 12.13 -29.72
N ALA A 541 -2.07 13.21 -28.94
CA ALA A 541 -3.06 14.29 -28.93
C ALA A 541 -3.12 15.05 -30.27
N LEU A 542 -1.98 15.46 -30.85
CA LEU A 542 -1.96 16.13 -32.16
C LEU A 542 -2.35 15.19 -33.30
N ARG A 543 -1.96 13.91 -33.22
CA ARG A 543 -2.41 12.90 -34.19
C ARG A 543 -3.93 12.74 -34.18
N PHE A 544 -4.53 12.67 -33.00
CA PHE A 544 -5.99 12.61 -32.87
C PHE A 544 -6.67 13.86 -33.43
N TYR A 545 -6.21 15.05 -33.04
CA TYR A 545 -6.72 16.33 -33.54
C TYR A 545 -6.70 16.43 -35.07
N ARG A 546 -5.59 16.03 -35.72
CA ARG A 546 -5.49 16.07 -37.19
C ARG A 546 -6.39 15.06 -37.88
N ARG A 547 -6.54 13.85 -37.32
CA ARG A 547 -7.48 12.86 -37.83
C ARG A 547 -8.91 13.39 -37.78
N GLN A 548 -9.28 14.01 -36.65
CA GLN A 548 -10.59 14.65 -36.50
C GLN A 548 -10.79 15.79 -37.50
N ARG A 549 -9.79 16.67 -37.68
CA ARG A 549 -9.85 17.77 -38.66
C ARG A 549 -9.96 17.26 -40.10
N ALA A 550 -9.22 16.22 -40.47
CA ALA A 550 -9.29 15.60 -41.79
C ALA A 550 -10.64 14.92 -42.03
N TRP A 551 -11.21 14.29 -40.99
CA TRP A 551 -12.55 13.72 -41.05
C TRP A 551 -13.63 14.80 -41.23
N LEU A 552 -13.55 15.90 -40.47
CA LEU A 552 -14.47 17.04 -40.60
C LEU A 552 -14.39 17.72 -41.96
N ALA A 553 -13.19 17.83 -42.55
CA ALA A 553 -13.02 18.39 -43.90
C ALA A 553 -13.74 17.53 -44.95
N LYS A 554 -13.62 16.19 -44.84
CA LYS A 554 -14.32 15.24 -45.74
C LYS A 554 -15.83 15.21 -45.60
N GLN A 555 -16.40 15.81 -44.55
CA GLN A 555 -17.86 15.92 -44.40
C GLN A 555 -18.42 17.23 -44.97
N LYS A 556 -17.55 18.18 -45.31
CA LYS A 556 -17.94 19.46 -45.93
C LYS A 556 -17.82 19.45 -47.45
N ASP A 557 -17.10 18.48 -47.99
CA ASP A 557 -17.08 18.10 -49.41
C ASP A 557 -18.14 17.02 -49.66
#